data_AF-A0A1I8M7D9-F1
#
_entry.id   AF-A0A1I8M7D9-F1
#
_cell.length_a   1.000
_cell.length_b   1.000
_cell.length_c   1.000
_cell.angle_alpha   90.00
_cell.angle_beta   90.00
_cell.angle_gamma   90.00
#
_symmetry.space_group_name_H-M   'P 1'
#
loop_
_entity.id
_entity.type
_entity.pdbx_description
1 polymer ?
#
loop_
_entity_poly.entity_id
_entity_poly.type
_entity_poly.pdbx_seq_one_letter_code
_entity_poly.pdbx_strand_id
1 'polypeptide(L)'
;MMGHKAEETLGRDNQNECGDGVTTPYEDRTQDYQDLDEEKECLDQEQHHCRENGKNGQCSSGNGKAAAVVKYSRSDSSGKKTQSLFEIVYEIIKEKEQRTKEMGTLILLGGMALLFIMSLTGLFVMWFTQYYNNKMLENLILSKDSETTKSWIDPNPKYDTFLKVHIFNYTNIKDYLEYKADKIKVEDIGPLIYKEHTTKVNVVHNDNYTVTFRDHRTYQFLRDRSSHDENLSVVVPNVPFLAASQEIDKISNPFTRSISMTTVRNAGRHAFYTLKIKDYLWGYRDPILAVKNTFSRGNSYFGLLKNRKGTSVDSLQIYTGEDDIRKFSKITQFNGKPLLDFWTDEECNRIDGSDPSMFPPHVVETREPLSVFLQVLCRKIPLHFEKEVTIYDNIDALRYRTPLNVFGNPEDNPNNTCYCQNTKRCMPSGVINATKCYDDAPIYPSFPHFFSGDPIIYKDFEGIEPKQELHQTYADVHPRFAFPISGASRIQINLALHKGELVRDKVKRLEDGTILPLIWIEITSGDFTPEILDTLYASTFGLNLIEYSLKYGTLLMSIVSFSLIVAGFYYLAKRREEYQMKNEKILSAELRALQNVDLTTASLSQLQQQQA
;
A
#
# COMPACT_ATOMS: atom_id res chain seq x y z
N MET A 1 50.57 -9.55 57.88
CA MET A 1 50.10 -10.42 58.98
C MET A 1 49.23 -11.51 58.38
N MET A 2 49.08 -12.64 59.10
CA MET A 2 48.36 -13.87 58.75
C MET A 2 46.94 -13.59 58.16
N GLY A 3 46.33 -14.37 57.26
CA GLY A 3 46.70 -15.67 56.68
C GLY A 3 45.95 -16.85 57.33
N HIS A 4 44.94 -17.40 56.65
CA HIS A 4 44.32 -18.77 56.72
C HIS A 4 43.11 -18.75 55.73
N LYS A 5 42.90 -19.65 54.74
CA LYS A 5 42.68 -21.12 54.72
C LYS A 5 41.42 -21.59 55.48
N ALA A 6 40.56 -22.49 54.98
CA ALA A 6 40.43 -23.14 53.65
C ALA A 6 39.08 -23.92 53.50
N GLU A 7 38.79 -24.42 52.28
CA GLU A 7 38.18 -25.73 51.90
C GLU A 7 36.84 -26.21 52.53
N GLU A 8 35.77 -26.42 51.73
CA GLU A 8 35.18 -27.75 51.34
C GLU A 8 34.03 -28.24 52.29
N THR A 9 33.05 -29.11 51.98
CA THR A 9 32.81 -30.08 50.86
C THR A 9 31.29 -30.40 50.64
N LEU A 10 31.01 -31.24 49.63
CA LEU A 10 29.77 -31.90 49.13
C LEU A 10 28.70 -32.48 50.10
N GLY A 11 27.49 -32.75 49.54
CA GLY A 11 26.49 -33.76 49.97
C GLY A 11 25.04 -33.20 49.98
N ARG A 12 24.06 -33.49 49.11
CA ARG A 12 23.55 -34.66 48.32
C ARG A 12 22.45 -35.50 49.02
N ASP A 13 21.32 -35.63 48.30
CA ASP A 13 20.24 -36.65 48.35
C ASP A 13 19.07 -36.62 49.38
N ASN A 14 17.84 -36.64 48.81
CA ASN A 14 16.63 -37.42 49.20
C ASN A 14 15.83 -37.04 50.49
N GLN A 15 14.50 -37.25 50.61
CA GLN A 15 13.49 -38.00 49.82
C GLN A 15 12.02 -37.60 50.21
N ASN A 16 11.04 -37.84 49.31
CA ASN A 16 9.60 -38.17 49.52
C ASN A 16 8.63 -37.14 50.22
N GLU A 17 7.29 -37.13 50.03
CA GLU A 17 6.35 -38.10 49.38
C GLU A 17 5.02 -37.45 48.84
N CYS A 18 4.25 -38.27 48.08
CA CYS A 18 2.99 -38.13 47.31
C CYS A 18 1.82 -37.22 47.80
N GLY A 19 0.81 -36.85 46.98
CA GLY A 19 0.38 -37.23 45.60
C GLY A 19 -0.77 -36.29 45.11
N ASP A 20 -1.68 -36.59 44.17
CA ASP A 20 -1.89 -37.73 43.23
C ASP A 20 -2.97 -37.39 42.13
N GLY A 21 -3.25 -38.28 41.16
CA GLY A 21 -4.40 -38.26 40.21
C GLY A 21 -4.17 -37.61 38.82
N VAL A 22 -3.81 -38.30 37.72
CA VAL A 22 -4.64 -39.20 36.82
C VAL A 22 -5.57 -38.39 35.87
N THR A 23 -5.56 -38.46 34.51
CA THR A 23 -5.11 -39.48 33.52
C THR A 23 -4.66 -38.90 32.16
N THR A 24 -4.18 -39.76 31.24
CA THR A 24 -3.36 -39.54 30.03
C THR A 24 -4.07 -39.92 28.69
N PRO A 25 -3.41 -40.31 27.55
CA PRO A 25 -2.71 -39.49 26.52
C PRO A 25 -3.11 -39.86 25.06
N TYR A 26 -2.39 -39.36 24.03
CA TYR A 26 -1.93 -40.03 22.77
C TYR A 26 -1.20 -38.95 21.93
N GLU A 27 0.11 -38.94 21.68
CA GLU A 27 1.08 -39.89 21.06
C GLU A 27 1.22 -39.74 19.53
N ASP A 28 2.48 -39.82 19.07
CA ASP A 28 3.05 -39.28 17.83
C ASP A 28 3.38 -40.39 16.80
N ARG A 29 3.38 -40.07 15.50
CA ARG A 29 4.09 -40.88 14.48
C ARG A 29 4.35 -40.17 13.15
N THR A 30 5.58 -40.37 12.65
CA THR A 30 6.13 -39.88 11.38
C THR A 30 6.20 -40.94 10.28
N GLN A 31 6.40 -40.49 9.03
CA GLN A 31 6.80 -41.25 7.80
C GLN A 31 5.73 -42.21 7.21
N ASP A 32 5.65 -42.44 5.90
CA ASP A 32 6.65 -42.27 4.82
C ASP A 32 6.04 -41.87 3.44
N TYR A 33 6.88 -41.58 2.44
CA TYR A 33 6.51 -41.21 1.04
C TYR A 33 6.80 -42.35 0.02
N GLN A 34 6.29 -42.20 -1.22
CA GLN A 34 6.43 -43.01 -2.47
C GLN A 34 5.11 -43.71 -2.90
N ASP A 35 4.69 -43.77 -4.17
CA ASP A 35 5.19 -43.17 -5.43
C ASP A 35 4.11 -43.22 -6.54
N LEU A 36 4.26 -42.40 -7.61
CA LEU A 36 3.69 -42.53 -8.98
C LEU A 36 2.13 -42.45 -9.16
N ASP A 37 1.59 -41.42 -9.82
CA ASP A 37 1.48 -41.16 -11.29
C ASP A 37 0.36 -41.94 -12.02
N GLU A 38 -0.70 -41.24 -12.48
CA GLU A 38 -1.03 -41.09 -13.91
C GLU A 38 -2.29 -40.21 -14.18
N GLU A 39 -2.47 -39.83 -15.44
CA GLU A 39 -3.32 -38.74 -15.95
C GLU A 39 -4.81 -39.05 -16.27
N LYS A 40 -5.56 -37.93 -16.38
CA LYS A 40 -6.63 -37.63 -17.37
C LYS A 40 -8.12 -37.98 -17.10
N GLU A 41 -8.91 -36.93 -17.23
CA GLU A 41 -10.36 -36.90 -17.42
C GLU A 41 -10.79 -37.48 -18.79
N CYS A 42 -12.02 -37.98 -18.89
CA CYS A 42 -12.93 -37.63 -20.00
C CYS A 42 -14.39 -38.06 -19.77
N LEU A 43 -15.29 -37.07 -19.94
CA LEU A 43 -16.55 -37.13 -20.72
C LEU A 43 -17.70 -38.11 -20.36
N ASP A 44 -18.77 -37.49 -19.84
CA ASP A 44 -20.08 -37.29 -20.51
C ASP A 44 -21.19 -38.37 -20.52
N GLN A 45 -22.44 -37.83 -20.55
CA GLN A 45 -23.72 -38.46 -20.92
C GLN A 45 -24.28 -39.64 -20.07
N GLU A 46 -25.56 -39.95 -20.06
CA GLU A 46 -26.85 -39.21 -20.10
C GLU A 46 -27.95 -40.29 -20.00
N GLN A 47 -29.11 -39.93 -19.47
CA GLN A 47 -30.44 -40.52 -19.73
C GLN A 47 -30.67 -42.06 -19.60
N HIS A 48 -31.53 -42.38 -18.64
CA HIS A 48 -32.24 -43.66 -18.55
C HIS A 48 -33.04 -44.01 -19.81
N HIS A 49 -32.88 -45.24 -20.28
CA HIS A 49 -33.87 -45.92 -21.13
C HIS A 49 -34.34 -47.20 -20.44
N CYS A 50 -35.62 -47.24 -20.04
CA CYS A 50 -36.27 -48.44 -19.50
C CYS A 50 -37.23 -49.01 -20.54
N ARG A 51 -36.97 -50.23 -21.04
CA ARG A 51 -38.00 -51.00 -21.74
C ARG A 51 -37.87 -52.52 -21.55
N GLU A 52 -38.96 -53.07 -21.03
CA GLU A 52 -39.47 -54.44 -21.18
C GLU A 52 -38.84 -55.66 -20.48
N ASN A 53 -39.78 -56.54 -20.10
CA ASN A 53 -39.70 -57.99 -19.84
C ASN A 53 -39.09 -58.50 -18.53
N GLY A 54 -39.83 -59.32 -17.77
CA GLY A 54 -39.19 -60.07 -16.68
C GLY A 54 -39.90 -61.11 -15.80
N LYS A 55 -41.23 -61.32 -15.84
CA LYS A 55 -41.95 -62.47 -15.20
C LYS A 55 -41.93 -62.59 -13.64
N ASN A 56 -43.02 -63.21 -13.14
CA ASN A 56 -43.21 -63.88 -11.84
C ASN A 56 -42.99 -63.03 -10.55
N GLY A 57 -43.94 -62.86 -9.62
CA GLY A 57 -45.31 -63.35 -9.51
C GLY A 57 -45.54 -64.16 -8.24
N GLN A 58 -46.36 -63.66 -7.31
CA GLN A 58 -47.08 -64.48 -6.32
C GLN A 58 -48.25 -63.73 -5.66
N CYS A 59 -49.19 -64.50 -5.11
CA CYS A 59 -50.54 -64.06 -4.75
C CYS A 59 -50.67 -63.58 -3.30
N SER A 60 -51.67 -62.73 -3.04
CA SER A 60 -52.47 -62.81 -1.81
C SER A 60 -53.92 -62.37 -2.08
N SER A 61 -54.87 -63.04 -1.40
CA SER A 61 -56.32 -62.95 -1.63
C SER A 61 -56.99 -61.93 -0.70
N GLY A 62 -58.14 -61.37 -1.09
CA GLY A 62 -58.87 -60.40 -0.24
C GLY A 62 -60.22 -59.88 -0.75
N ASN A 63 -61.24 -60.76 -0.82
CA ASN A 63 -62.69 -60.48 -0.75
C ASN A 63 -63.27 -59.19 -1.36
N GLY A 64 -64.04 -59.34 -2.45
CA GLY A 64 -64.77 -58.25 -3.10
C GLY A 64 -66.12 -57.87 -2.48
N LYS A 65 -66.89 -57.07 -3.24
CA LYS A 65 -68.36 -57.05 -3.26
C LYS A 65 -68.91 -56.20 -4.42
N ALA A 66 -70.11 -56.59 -4.87
CA ALA A 66 -71.13 -55.79 -5.58
C ALA A 66 -70.74 -55.08 -6.89
N ALA A 67 -71.17 -55.69 -8.01
CA ALA A 67 -71.42 -54.95 -9.25
C ALA A 67 -72.73 -54.13 -9.13
N ALA A 68 -72.71 -52.90 -9.62
CA ALA A 68 -73.92 -52.11 -9.90
C ALA A 68 -74.01 -51.87 -11.42
N VAL A 69 -74.78 -52.70 -12.11
CA VAL A 69 -75.02 -52.55 -13.56
C VAL A 69 -76.16 -51.55 -13.77
N VAL A 70 -75.83 -50.36 -14.28
CA VAL A 70 -76.83 -49.44 -14.82
C VAL A 70 -76.85 -49.60 -16.34
N LYS A 71 -77.82 -50.37 -16.85
CA LYS A 71 -78.20 -50.32 -18.27
C LYS A 71 -79.04 -49.07 -18.49
N TYR A 72 -78.73 -48.30 -19.53
CA TYR A 72 -79.74 -47.53 -20.26
C TYR A 72 -79.69 -47.91 -21.73
N SER A 73 -80.84 -48.34 -22.23
CA SER A 73 -81.13 -48.49 -23.66
C SER A 73 -82.31 -47.57 -23.95
N ARG A 74 -82.13 -46.62 -24.87
CA ARG A 74 -83.26 -46.02 -25.57
C ARG A 74 -82.80 -45.47 -26.92
N SER A 75 -83.35 -46.04 -27.99
CA SER A 75 -83.47 -45.35 -29.28
C SER A 75 -84.43 -44.18 -29.09
N ASP A 76 -84.06 -42.99 -29.55
CA ASP A 76 -84.78 -42.34 -30.66
C ASP A 76 -84.12 -41.04 -31.11
N SER A 77 -84.48 -40.61 -32.31
CA SER A 77 -83.86 -39.53 -33.06
C SER A 77 -84.21 -38.13 -32.53
N SER A 78 -83.20 -37.29 -32.34
CA SER A 78 -83.25 -35.88 -32.78
C SER A 78 -81.83 -35.33 -32.91
N GLY A 79 -81.61 -34.46 -33.89
CA GLY A 79 -80.30 -33.91 -34.18
C GLY A 79 -79.84 -32.91 -33.12
N LYS A 80 -78.88 -33.31 -32.27
CA LYS A 80 -77.93 -32.41 -31.63
C LYS A 80 -76.54 -33.03 -31.74
N LYS A 81 -75.58 -32.30 -32.33
CA LYS A 81 -74.16 -32.70 -32.30
C LYS A 81 -73.70 -32.73 -30.84
N THR A 82 -73.61 -33.92 -30.25
CA THR A 82 -72.86 -34.13 -29.02
C THR A 82 -71.38 -34.03 -29.36
N GLN A 83 -70.77 -32.89 -29.02
CA GLN A 83 -69.32 -32.75 -29.02
C GLN A 83 -68.74 -33.83 -28.10
N SER A 84 -67.77 -34.59 -28.60
CA SER A 84 -67.26 -35.76 -27.87
C SER A 84 -66.68 -35.32 -26.53
N LEU A 85 -67.01 -36.04 -25.45
CA LEU A 85 -66.39 -35.81 -24.14
C LEU A 85 -64.85 -35.94 -24.22
N PHE A 86 -64.37 -36.74 -25.18
CA PHE A 86 -62.96 -36.93 -25.49
C PHE A 86 -62.32 -35.72 -26.19
N GLU A 87 -63.07 -35.02 -27.06
CA GLU A 87 -62.61 -33.75 -27.68
C GLU A 87 -62.47 -32.66 -26.62
N ILE A 88 -63.45 -32.53 -25.73
CA ILE A 88 -63.43 -31.56 -24.63
C ILE A 88 -62.25 -31.84 -23.68
N VAL A 89 -62.02 -33.10 -23.31
CA VAL A 89 -60.87 -33.50 -22.48
C VAL A 89 -59.54 -33.28 -23.21
N TYR A 90 -59.47 -33.53 -24.53
CA TYR A 90 -58.26 -33.30 -25.33
C TYR A 90 -57.93 -31.81 -25.46
N GLU A 91 -58.92 -30.95 -25.74
CA GLU A 91 -58.77 -29.49 -25.71
C GLU A 91 -58.32 -29.00 -24.32
N ILE A 92 -58.93 -29.47 -23.23
CA ILE A 92 -58.53 -29.10 -21.86
C ILE A 92 -57.09 -29.54 -21.54
N ILE A 93 -56.67 -30.75 -21.94
CA ILE A 93 -55.30 -31.23 -21.72
C ILE A 93 -54.30 -30.38 -22.51
N LYS A 94 -54.58 -30.12 -23.78
CA LYS A 94 -53.77 -29.31 -24.69
C LYS A 94 -53.66 -27.85 -24.23
N GLU A 95 -54.77 -27.26 -23.79
CA GLU A 95 -54.80 -25.90 -23.22
C GLU A 95 -54.02 -25.84 -21.90
N LYS A 96 -54.09 -26.88 -21.06
CA LYS A 96 -53.33 -26.96 -19.80
C LYS A 96 -51.82 -27.16 -20.04
N GLU A 97 -51.43 -28.01 -20.99
CA GLU A 97 -50.03 -28.19 -21.40
C GLU A 97 -49.45 -26.89 -22.00
N GLN A 98 -50.24 -26.20 -22.82
CA GLN A 98 -49.86 -24.93 -23.42
C GLN A 98 -49.73 -23.81 -22.38
N ARG A 99 -50.69 -23.68 -21.46
CA ARG A 99 -50.63 -22.73 -20.34
C ARG A 99 -49.41 -22.98 -19.45
N THR A 100 -49.00 -24.25 -19.29
CA THR A 100 -47.76 -24.62 -18.57
C THR A 100 -46.50 -24.15 -19.32
N LYS A 101 -46.46 -24.29 -20.65
CA LYS A 101 -45.35 -23.81 -21.49
C LYS A 101 -45.25 -22.28 -21.54
N GLU A 102 -46.37 -21.58 -21.59
CA GLU A 102 -46.43 -20.12 -21.54
C GLU A 102 -46.01 -19.60 -20.15
N MET A 103 -46.51 -20.21 -19.07
CA MET A 103 -46.12 -19.92 -17.69
C MET A 103 -44.63 -20.17 -17.44
N GLY A 104 -44.06 -21.26 -17.97
CA GLY A 104 -42.62 -21.51 -17.92
C GLY A 104 -41.79 -20.45 -18.67
N THR A 105 -42.28 -19.98 -19.83
CA THR A 105 -41.62 -18.90 -20.60
C THR A 105 -41.68 -17.56 -19.85
N LEU A 106 -42.79 -17.26 -19.18
CA LEU A 106 -42.93 -16.06 -18.35
C LEU A 106 -42.05 -16.08 -17.10
N ILE A 107 -41.91 -17.25 -16.44
CA ILE A 107 -40.98 -17.42 -15.31
C ILE A 107 -39.53 -17.21 -15.78
N LEU A 108 -39.16 -17.76 -16.93
CA LEU A 108 -37.83 -17.57 -17.52
C LEU A 108 -37.57 -16.10 -17.86
N LEU A 109 -38.53 -15.41 -18.48
CA LEU A 109 -38.43 -13.96 -18.75
C LEU A 109 -38.33 -13.13 -17.46
N GLY A 110 -39.04 -13.51 -16.38
CA GLY A 110 -38.91 -12.89 -15.07
C GLY A 110 -37.50 -13.04 -14.49
N GLY A 111 -36.93 -14.26 -14.57
CA GLY A 111 -35.54 -14.51 -14.18
C GLY A 111 -34.53 -13.70 -15.01
N MET A 112 -34.71 -13.65 -16.34
CA MET A 112 -33.87 -12.85 -17.23
C MET A 112 -33.98 -11.35 -16.96
N ALA A 113 -35.17 -10.84 -16.62
CA ALA A 113 -35.37 -9.44 -16.25
C ALA A 113 -34.66 -9.08 -14.93
N LEU A 114 -34.68 -9.97 -13.94
CA LEU A 114 -33.91 -9.80 -12.70
C LEU A 114 -32.40 -9.81 -12.98
N LEU A 115 -31.91 -10.74 -13.81
CA LEU A 115 -30.52 -10.77 -14.25
C LEU A 115 -30.11 -9.48 -14.98
N PHE A 116 -30.96 -8.95 -15.86
CA PHE A 116 -30.73 -7.68 -16.53
C PHE A 116 -30.66 -6.50 -15.56
N ILE A 117 -31.57 -6.42 -14.58
CA ILE A 117 -31.54 -5.36 -13.56
C ILE A 117 -30.26 -5.44 -12.71
N MET A 118 -29.86 -6.64 -12.27
CA MET A 118 -28.63 -6.84 -11.51
C MET A 118 -27.38 -6.51 -12.33
N SER A 119 -27.29 -6.96 -13.59
CA SER A 119 -26.15 -6.67 -14.45
C SER A 119 -26.08 -5.19 -14.84
N LEU A 120 -27.22 -4.54 -15.07
CA LEU A 120 -27.29 -3.09 -15.36
C LEU A 120 -26.89 -2.26 -14.14
N THR A 121 -27.25 -2.70 -12.93
CA THR A 121 -26.80 -2.07 -11.68
C THR A 121 -25.28 -2.26 -11.52
N GLY A 122 -24.76 -3.46 -11.77
CA GLY A 122 -23.31 -3.74 -11.76
C GLY A 122 -22.54 -2.91 -12.79
N LEU A 123 -23.06 -2.79 -14.02
CA LEU A 123 -22.53 -1.93 -15.07
C LEU A 123 -22.49 -0.48 -14.60
N PHE A 124 -23.59 0.05 -14.05
CA PHE A 124 -23.65 1.42 -13.55
C PHE A 124 -22.59 1.67 -12.46
N VAL A 125 -22.51 0.78 -11.47
CA VAL A 125 -21.52 0.87 -10.38
C VAL A 125 -20.09 0.81 -10.92
N MET A 126 -19.77 -0.14 -11.81
CA MET A 126 -18.40 -0.35 -12.29
C MET A 126 -17.92 0.69 -13.31
N TRP A 127 -18.80 1.30 -14.10
CA TRP A 127 -18.43 2.27 -15.14
C TRP A 127 -18.63 3.73 -14.74
N PHE A 128 -19.66 4.05 -13.96
CA PHE A 128 -20.03 5.43 -13.63
C PHE A 128 -19.72 5.83 -12.18
N THR A 129 -19.13 4.93 -11.38
CA THR A 129 -18.71 5.24 -10.00
C THR A 129 -17.30 4.74 -9.72
N GLN A 130 -16.62 5.38 -8.77
CA GLN A 130 -15.32 4.93 -8.25
C GLN A 130 -15.45 3.87 -7.14
N TYR A 131 -16.60 3.20 -7.01
CA TYR A 131 -16.88 2.30 -5.89
C TYR A 131 -15.84 1.17 -5.74
N TYR A 132 -15.43 0.54 -6.85
CA TYR A 132 -14.41 -0.52 -6.81
C TYR A 132 -13.06 -0.01 -6.27
N ASN A 133 -12.55 1.10 -6.82
CA ASN A 133 -11.29 1.69 -6.36
C ASN A 133 -11.38 2.15 -4.90
N ASN A 134 -12.46 2.84 -4.52
CA ASN A 134 -12.69 3.24 -3.13
C ASN A 134 -12.70 2.02 -2.18
N LYS A 135 -13.36 0.91 -2.56
CA LYS A 135 -13.36 -0.33 -1.76
C LYS A 135 -11.98 -1.00 -1.67
N MET A 136 -11.12 -0.86 -2.67
CA MET A 136 -9.73 -1.32 -2.56
C MET A 136 -8.90 -0.41 -1.62
N LEU A 137 -9.11 0.90 -1.69
CA LEU A 137 -8.41 1.89 -0.87
C LEU A 137 -8.89 1.96 0.59
N GLU A 138 -10.11 1.51 0.91
CA GLU A 138 -10.59 1.36 2.29
C GLU A 138 -9.65 0.49 3.15
N ASN A 139 -8.95 -0.48 2.54
CA ASN A 139 -7.98 -1.32 3.24
C ASN A 139 -6.70 -0.58 3.69
N LEU A 140 -6.48 0.67 3.23
CA LEU A 140 -5.37 1.52 3.69
C LEU A 140 -5.72 2.29 4.98
N ILE A 141 -7.00 2.39 5.35
CA ILE A 141 -7.47 3.27 6.43
C ILE A 141 -6.93 2.80 7.80
N LEU A 142 -6.29 3.73 8.51
CA LEU A 142 -5.74 3.47 9.85
C LEU A 142 -6.82 3.61 10.94
N SER A 143 -7.84 2.76 10.90
CA SER A 143 -8.85 2.66 11.96
C SER A 143 -8.32 1.89 13.17
N LYS A 144 -8.76 2.27 14.37
CA LYS A 144 -8.10 1.96 15.65
C LYS A 144 -7.77 0.48 15.91
N ASP A 145 -8.62 -0.43 15.45
CA ASP A 145 -8.53 -1.87 15.76
C ASP A 145 -8.31 -2.76 14.51
N SER A 146 -8.03 -2.17 13.34
CA SER A 146 -7.84 -2.91 12.08
C SER A 146 -6.49 -3.65 12.00
N GLU A 147 -6.45 -4.74 11.23
CA GLU A 147 -5.20 -5.44 10.91
C GLU A 147 -4.23 -4.57 10.11
N THR A 148 -4.72 -3.63 9.30
CA THR A 148 -3.90 -2.61 8.62
C THR A 148 -3.17 -1.74 9.63
N THR A 149 -3.88 -1.22 10.64
CA THR A 149 -3.25 -0.42 11.71
C THR A 149 -2.23 -1.23 12.48
N LYS A 150 -2.53 -2.48 12.86
CA LYS A 150 -1.56 -3.37 13.54
C LYS A 150 -0.29 -3.58 12.70
N SER A 151 -0.46 -3.86 11.41
CA SER A 151 0.64 -4.07 10.46
C SER A 151 1.44 -2.79 10.16
N TRP A 152 0.82 -1.61 10.28
CA TRP A 152 1.49 -0.31 10.18
C TRP A 152 2.25 0.07 11.45
N ILE A 153 1.74 -0.35 12.62
CA ILE A 153 2.40 -0.17 13.93
C ILE A 153 3.63 -1.09 14.04
N ASP A 154 3.48 -2.37 13.73
CA ASP A 154 4.53 -3.39 13.83
C ASP A 154 4.67 -4.14 12.49
N PRO A 155 5.35 -3.56 11.50
CA PRO A 155 5.47 -4.15 10.17
C PRO A 155 6.37 -5.38 10.18
N ASN A 156 6.01 -6.37 9.36
CA ASN A 156 6.78 -7.61 9.26
C ASN A 156 8.25 -7.31 8.83
N PRO A 157 9.28 -7.83 9.53
CA PRO A 157 10.69 -7.61 9.20
C PRO A 157 11.14 -8.04 7.79
N LYS A 158 10.29 -8.73 7.00
CA LYS A 158 10.51 -8.94 5.57
C LYS A 158 10.42 -7.64 4.74
N TYR A 159 9.77 -6.59 5.25
CA TYR A 159 9.65 -5.26 4.61
C TYR A 159 10.68 -4.23 5.11
N ASP A 160 11.64 -4.65 5.94
CA ASP A 160 12.68 -3.75 6.46
C ASP A 160 13.47 -3.07 5.34
N THR A 161 13.91 -1.84 5.60
CA THR A 161 14.66 -1.04 4.63
C THR A 161 16.17 -1.21 4.82
N PHE A 162 16.96 -0.83 3.83
CA PHE A 162 18.41 -0.72 3.98
C PHE A 162 18.82 0.74 4.10
N LEU A 163 19.41 1.09 5.23
CA LEU A 163 20.19 2.31 5.41
C LEU A 163 21.64 2.03 4.97
N LYS A 164 22.06 2.63 3.87
CA LYS A 164 23.45 2.61 3.40
C LYS A 164 24.10 3.93 3.79
N VAL A 165 25.25 3.86 4.47
CA VAL A 165 25.98 5.04 4.96
C VAL A 165 27.34 5.12 4.27
N HIS A 166 27.69 6.33 3.86
CA HIS A 166 28.94 6.70 3.22
C HIS A 166 29.60 7.82 4.04
N ILE A 167 30.91 7.72 4.29
CA ILE A 167 31.64 8.66 5.17
C ILE A 167 32.77 9.31 4.39
N PHE A 168 32.88 10.64 4.46
CA PHE A 168 33.98 11.36 3.85
C PHE A 168 35.22 11.34 4.76
N ASN A 169 36.22 10.55 4.38
CA ASN A 169 37.49 10.38 5.08
C ASN A 169 38.54 11.40 4.58
N TYR A 170 39.02 12.25 5.46
CA TYR A 170 39.90 13.39 5.13
C TYR A 170 41.38 12.99 5.17
N THR A 171 41.91 12.42 4.10
CA THR A 171 43.23 11.76 4.10
C THR A 171 44.42 12.70 4.25
N ASN A 172 44.36 13.92 3.71
CA ASN A 172 45.49 14.86 3.71
C ASN A 172 45.25 16.14 4.53
N ILE A 173 44.20 16.21 5.36
CA ILE A 173 43.76 17.47 5.99
C ILE A 173 44.83 18.17 6.82
N LYS A 174 45.73 17.40 7.45
CA LYS A 174 46.89 17.96 8.17
C LYS A 174 47.81 18.74 7.23
N ASP A 175 48.17 18.15 6.10
CA ASP A 175 49.06 18.78 5.11
C ASP A 175 48.38 19.97 4.43
N TYR A 176 47.07 19.89 4.17
CA TYR A 176 46.30 21.05 3.70
C TYR A 176 46.36 22.22 4.70
N LEU A 177 46.07 21.97 5.99
CA LEU A 177 46.10 22.99 7.04
C LEU A 177 47.51 23.53 7.36
N GLU A 178 48.56 22.75 7.08
CA GLU A 178 49.97 23.14 7.19
C GLU A 178 50.54 23.79 5.91
N TYR A 179 49.70 24.10 4.91
CA TYR A 179 50.09 24.71 3.62
C TYR A 179 51.04 23.84 2.76
N LYS A 180 50.96 22.52 2.87
CA LYS A 180 51.76 21.53 2.13
C LYS A 180 51.05 20.87 0.95
N ALA A 181 49.73 20.95 0.88
CA ALA A 181 48.91 20.38 -0.20
C ALA A 181 47.86 21.40 -0.67
N ASP A 182 47.61 21.51 -1.97
CA ASP A 182 46.77 22.60 -2.51
C ASP A 182 45.26 22.41 -2.31
N LYS A 183 44.79 21.15 -2.28
CA LYS A 183 43.39 20.76 -2.10
C LYS A 183 43.21 19.80 -0.93
N ILE A 184 41.98 19.73 -0.42
CA ILE A 184 41.53 18.78 0.59
C ILE A 184 41.14 17.47 -0.13
N LYS A 185 41.86 16.38 0.12
CA LYS A 185 41.48 15.06 -0.38
C LYS A 185 40.49 14.42 0.58
N VAL A 186 39.32 14.05 0.05
CA VAL A 186 38.29 13.29 0.74
C VAL A 186 38.03 11.99 -0.01
N GLU A 187 38.02 10.88 0.71
CA GLU A 187 37.64 9.57 0.17
C GLU A 187 36.23 9.22 0.64
N ASP A 188 35.38 8.79 -0.28
CA ASP A 188 34.06 8.24 0.06
C ASP A 188 34.22 6.78 0.54
N ILE A 189 34.08 6.58 1.84
CA ILE A 189 34.12 5.26 2.49
C ILE A 189 32.68 4.75 2.65
N GLY A 190 32.23 3.95 1.68
CA GLY A 190 30.93 3.29 1.72
C GLY A 190 30.64 2.39 0.51
N PRO A 191 29.47 1.73 0.48
CA PRO A 191 28.44 1.75 1.52
C PRO A 191 28.83 0.89 2.73
N LEU A 192 28.42 1.33 3.92
CA LEU A 192 28.16 0.46 5.09
C LEU A 192 26.66 0.25 5.19
N ILE A 193 26.22 -1.00 5.13
CA ILE A 193 24.80 -1.34 5.03
C ILE A 193 24.26 -1.79 6.38
N TYR A 194 23.18 -1.15 6.81
CA TYR A 194 22.42 -1.47 8.00
C TYR A 194 20.98 -1.81 7.59
N LYS A 195 20.44 -2.93 8.09
CA LYS A 195 19.00 -3.23 8.02
C LYS A 195 18.28 -2.34 9.04
N GLU A 196 17.41 -1.44 8.58
CA GLU A 196 16.58 -0.55 9.39
C GLU A 196 15.18 -1.15 9.55
N HIS A 197 14.87 -1.61 10.77
CA HIS A 197 13.53 -2.04 11.17
C HIS A 197 12.86 -0.93 11.98
N THR A 198 11.66 -0.52 11.57
CA THR A 198 10.93 0.62 12.15
C THR A 198 9.54 0.21 12.63
N THR A 199 9.26 0.42 13.90
CA THR A 199 7.91 0.26 14.49
C THR A 199 7.37 1.61 14.96
N LYS A 200 6.05 1.72 15.17
CA LYS A 200 5.40 2.91 15.72
C LYS A 200 5.13 2.71 17.20
N VAL A 201 5.49 3.69 18.02
CA VAL A 201 5.32 3.64 19.48
C VAL A 201 4.61 4.88 19.99
N ASN A 202 3.99 4.77 21.17
CA ASN A 202 3.14 5.83 21.76
C ASN A 202 2.01 6.26 20.80
N VAL A 203 1.36 5.28 20.16
CA VAL A 203 0.32 5.48 19.15
C VAL A 203 -1.00 5.88 19.83
N VAL A 204 -1.60 6.98 19.39
CA VAL A 204 -2.84 7.54 19.92
C VAL A 204 -3.74 7.94 18.75
N HIS A 205 -4.88 7.26 18.60
CA HIS A 205 -5.94 7.70 17.69
C HIS A 205 -6.73 8.83 18.35
N ASN A 206 -6.96 9.91 17.61
CA ASN A 206 -7.61 11.13 18.08
C ASN A 206 -9.00 11.27 17.41
N ASP A 207 -9.95 11.91 18.08
CA ASP A 207 -11.34 12.07 17.63
C ASP A 207 -11.50 12.88 16.32
N ASN A 208 -10.43 13.53 15.83
CA ASN A 208 -10.41 14.32 14.59
C ASN A 208 -9.90 13.54 13.36
N TYR A 209 -10.05 12.21 13.35
CA TYR A 209 -9.59 11.31 12.27
C TYR A 209 -8.09 11.38 12.01
N THR A 210 -7.31 11.55 13.08
CA THR A 210 -5.84 11.52 13.02
C THR A 210 -5.25 10.50 13.99
N VAL A 211 -4.04 10.04 13.71
CA VAL A 211 -3.24 9.22 14.61
C VAL A 211 -1.92 9.93 14.90
N THR A 212 -1.60 10.06 16.20
CA THR A 212 -0.33 10.60 16.70
C THR A 212 0.58 9.44 17.08
N PHE A 213 1.85 9.48 16.70
CA PHE A 213 2.82 8.41 16.97
C PHE A 213 4.27 8.93 17.03
N ARG A 214 5.20 8.04 17.42
CA ARG A 214 6.65 8.22 17.26
C ARG A 214 7.24 7.01 16.55
N ASP A 215 8.25 7.22 15.71
CA ASP A 215 9.05 6.11 15.16
C ASP A 215 9.96 5.52 16.24
N HIS A 216 10.09 4.19 16.26
CA HIS A 216 11.16 3.47 16.95
C HIS A 216 11.97 2.68 15.92
N ARG A 217 13.26 3.00 15.78
CA ARG A 217 14.14 2.42 14.76
C ARG A 217 15.24 1.56 15.38
N THR A 218 15.44 0.36 14.85
CA THR A 218 16.58 -0.50 15.17
C THR A 218 17.43 -0.74 13.92
N TYR A 219 18.74 -0.95 14.13
CA TYR A 219 19.72 -1.11 13.05
C TYR A 219 20.58 -2.35 13.29
N GLN A 220 20.62 -3.24 12.29
CA GLN A 220 21.51 -4.39 12.25
C GLN A 220 22.57 -4.18 11.16
N PHE A 221 23.85 -4.14 11.54
CA PHE A 221 24.96 -4.02 10.58
C PHE A 221 25.11 -5.31 9.76
N LEU A 222 25.19 -5.17 8.43
CA LEU A 222 25.36 -6.28 7.49
C LEU A 222 26.79 -6.28 6.95
N ARG A 223 27.71 -6.95 7.67
CA ARG A 223 29.15 -6.93 7.35
C ARG A 223 29.45 -7.43 5.93
N ASP A 224 28.80 -8.52 5.52
CA ASP A 224 29.05 -9.21 4.25
C ASP A 224 28.55 -8.44 3.02
N ARG A 225 27.69 -7.43 3.24
CA ARG A 225 27.20 -6.51 2.20
C ARG A 225 27.83 -5.12 2.28
N SER A 226 28.71 -4.90 3.25
CA SER A 226 29.38 -3.62 3.50
C SER A 226 30.79 -3.61 2.93
N SER A 227 31.12 -2.55 2.19
CA SER A 227 32.46 -2.32 1.65
C SER A 227 33.56 -2.40 2.72
N HIS A 228 33.27 -1.88 3.91
CA HIS A 228 34.21 -1.74 5.02
C HIS A 228 33.60 -2.21 6.34
N ASP A 229 34.47 -2.47 7.32
CA ASP A 229 34.06 -2.77 8.69
C ASP A 229 33.72 -1.48 9.45
N GLU A 230 32.67 -1.49 10.27
CA GLU A 230 32.30 -0.31 11.07
C GLU A 230 33.33 0.04 12.17
N ASN A 231 34.30 -0.84 12.44
CA ASN A 231 35.45 -0.57 13.31
C ASN A 231 36.63 0.11 12.59
N LEU A 232 36.56 0.33 11.26
CA LEU A 232 37.57 1.07 10.51
C LEU A 232 37.71 2.49 11.07
N SER A 233 38.94 2.96 11.23
CA SER A 233 39.25 4.31 11.70
C SER A 233 39.39 5.28 10.54
N VAL A 234 38.67 6.38 10.57
CA VAL A 234 38.64 7.45 9.56
C VAL A 234 38.96 8.81 10.17
N VAL A 235 39.51 9.72 9.38
CA VAL A 235 39.77 11.12 9.78
C VAL A 235 38.57 11.96 9.38
N VAL A 236 37.89 12.55 10.36
CA VAL A 236 36.60 13.24 10.16
C VAL A 236 36.54 14.57 10.94
N PRO A 237 35.70 15.54 10.52
CA PRO A 237 35.53 16.80 11.23
C PRO A 237 35.00 16.59 12.66
N ASN A 238 35.60 17.29 13.62
CA ASN A 238 35.17 17.31 15.02
C ASN A 238 33.93 18.21 15.17
N VAL A 239 32.77 17.68 14.82
CA VAL A 239 31.50 18.42 14.75
C VAL A 239 31.17 19.15 16.07
N PRO A 240 31.24 18.55 17.27
CA PRO A 240 31.00 19.27 18.52
C PRO A 240 31.91 20.50 18.73
N PHE A 241 33.19 20.40 18.37
CA PHE A 241 34.14 21.51 18.52
C PHE A 241 33.92 22.63 17.51
N LEU A 242 33.66 22.26 16.26
CA LEU A 242 33.42 23.23 15.19
C LEU A 242 32.08 23.96 15.38
N ALA A 243 31.02 23.24 15.75
CA ALA A 243 29.72 23.83 16.10
C ALA A 243 29.82 24.75 17.33
N ALA A 244 30.58 24.37 18.37
CA ALA A 244 30.77 25.18 19.56
C ALA A 244 31.41 26.56 19.27
N SER A 245 32.09 26.75 18.14
CA SER A 245 32.62 28.07 17.78
C SER A 245 31.52 29.10 17.53
N GLN A 246 30.40 28.70 16.92
CA GLN A 246 29.27 29.60 16.69
C GLN A 246 28.55 29.90 18.00
N GLU A 247 28.35 28.89 18.85
CA GLU A 247 27.70 29.05 20.15
C GLU A 247 28.50 29.94 21.11
N ILE A 248 29.83 29.82 21.14
CA ILE A 248 30.67 30.69 21.97
C ILE A 248 30.63 32.15 21.50
N ASP A 249 30.50 32.40 20.19
CA ASP A 249 30.38 33.75 19.65
C ASP A 249 29.01 34.39 19.88
N LYS A 250 27.96 33.60 20.20
CA LYS A 250 26.66 34.09 20.68
C LYS A 250 26.68 34.55 22.16
N ILE A 251 27.71 34.22 22.95
CA ILE A 251 27.76 34.53 24.39
C ILE A 251 28.07 36.02 24.61
N SER A 252 27.05 36.82 24.93
CA SER A 252 27.18 38.28 25.14
C SER A 252 28.05 38.69 26.33
N ASN A 253 28.18 37.86 27.37
CA ASN A 253 29.00 38.17 28.55
C ASN A 253 30.49 37.82 28.26
N PRO A 254 31.42 38.80 28.22
CA PRO A 254 32.82 38.54 27.85
C PRO A 254 33.55 37.59 28.80
N PHE A 255 33.22 37.63 30.10
CA PHE A 255 33.85 36.74 31.09
C PHE A 255 33.40 35.29 30.90
N THR A 256 32.09 35.07 30.73
CA THR A 256 31.53 33.75 30.41
C THR A 256 32.07 33.24 29.07
N ARG A 257 32.12 34.09 28.03
CA ARG A 257 32.68 33.76 26.71
C ARG A 257 34.14 33.29 26.81
N SER A 258 34.97 34.00 27.59
CA SER A 258 36.39 33.65 27.79
C SER A 258 36.58 32.32 28.54
N ILE A 259 35.78 32.06 29.59
CA ILE A 259 35.79 30.79 30.32
C ILE A 259 35.33 29.64 29.43
N SER A 260 34.20 29.80 28.74
CA SER A 260 33.67 28.80 27.80
C SER A 260 34.69 28.50 26.70
N MET A 261 35.28 29.53 26.08
CA MET A 261 36.31 29.34 25.05
C MET A 261 37.52 28.57 25.57
N THR A 262 38.06 28.95 26.73
CA THR A 262 39.23 28.27 27.34
C THR A 262 38.90 26.81 27.64
N THR A 263 37.71 26.54 28.18
CA THR A 263 37.30 25.19 28.57
C THR A 263 37.07 24.30 27.34
N VAL A 264 36.36 24.80 26.34
CA VAL A 264 36.10 24.09 25.07
C VAL A 264 37.39 23.90 24.26
N ARG A 265 38.32 24.86 24.25
CA ARG A 265 39.63 24.74 23.58
C ARG A 265 40.54 23.68 24.22
N ASN A 266 40.45 23.51 25.55
CA ASN A 266 41.19 22.48 26.28
C ASN A 266 40.60 21.08 26.09
N ALA A 267 39.27 20.97 25.99
CA ALA A 267 38.55 19.72 25.73
C ALA A 267 38.67 19.28 24.25
N GLY A 268 38.39 20.21 23.31
CA GLY A 268 38.48 20.03 21.86
C GLY A 268 39.87 20.37 21.33
N ARG A 269 40.81 19.41 21.40
CA ARG A 269 42.21 19.65 21.04
C ARG A 269 42.45 19.89 19.54
N HIS A 270 41.61 19.35 18.67
CA HIS A 270 41.79 19.34 17.21
C HIS A 270 40.46 19.57 16.47
N ALA A 271 40.53 20.21 15.31
CA ALA A 271 39.38 20.44 14.42
C ALA A 271 38.91 19.18 13.67
N PHE A 272 39.77 18.16 13.60
CA PHE A 272 39.51 16.86 13.01
C PHE A 272 39.96 15.77 13.98
N TYR A 273 39.26 14.63 14.00
CA TYR A 273 39.57 13.48 14.83
C TYR A 273 39.71 12.22 13.99
N THR A 274 40.55 11.30 14.44
CA THR A 274 40.53 9.90 14.00
C THR A 274 39.55 9.14 14.89
N LEU A 275 38.45 8.65 14.32
CA LEU A 275 37.41 7.90 15.03
C LEU A 275 37.05 6.63 14.25
N LYS A 276 36.53 5.61 14.93
CA LYS A 276 35.90 4.49 14.23
C LYS A 276 34.60 4.94 13.60
N ILE A 277 34.24 4.38 12.45
CA ILE A 277 33.00 4.72 11.74
C ILE A 277 31.78 4.56 12.66
N LYS A 278 31.64 3.42 13.35
CA LYS A 278 30.52 3.17 14.29
C LYS A 278 30.43 4.20 15.42
N ASP A 279 31.58 4.67 15.91
CA ASP A 279 31.65 5.63 17.02
C ASP A 279 31.22 7.02 16.53
N TYR A 280 31.59 7.41 15.30
CA TYR A 280 31.18 8.67 14.66
C TYR A 280 29.70 8.69 14.26
N LEU A 281 29.16 7.56 13.79
CA LEU A 281 27.74 7.44 13.42
C LEU A 281 26.83 7.33 14.64
N TRP A 282 27.10 6.37 15.54
CA TRP A 282 26.14 5.96 16.58
C TRP A 282 26.42 6.56 17.96
N GLY A 283 27.65 6.94 18.27
CA GLY A 283 27.97 7.60 19.53
C GLY A 283 29.39 7.37 20.05
N TYR A 284 30.14 8.44 20.27
CA TYR A 284 31.33 8.46 21.11
C TYR A 284 31.16 9.44 22.27
N ARG A 285 31.85 9.21 23.41
CA ARG A 285 31.83 10.14 24.55
C ARG A 285 32.69 11.36 24.22
N ASP A 286 32.04 12.49 23.96
CA ASP A 286 32.73 13.71 23.55
C ASP A 286 33.19 14.55 24.77
N PRO A 287 34.46 15.00 24.82
CA PRO A 287 34.98 15.80 25.94
C PRO A 287 34.25 17.14 26.15
N ILE A 288 33.78 17.79 25.07
CA ILE A 288 33.11 19.10 25.14
C ILE A 288 31.69 18.91 25.67
N LEU A 289 30.98 17.88 25.18
CA LEU A 289 29.65 17.53 25.72
C LEU A 289 29.73 16.99 27.15
N ALA A 290 30.82 16.32 27.54
CA ALA A 290 31.07 15.92 28.93
C ALA A 290 31.23 17.13 29.88
N VAL A 291 31.97 18.16 29.44
CA VAL A 291 32.08 19.44 30.16
C VAL A 291 30.71 20.11 30.25
N LYS A 292 29.97 20.27 29.14
CA LYS A 292 28.62 20.86 29.14
C LYS A 292 27.69 20.14 30.12
N ASN A 293 27.75 18.80 30.16
CA ASN A 293 26.92 17.98 31.05
C ASN A 293 27.25 18.14 32.55
N THR A 294 28.44 18.65 32.88
CA THR A 294 28.83 18.93 34.28
C THR A 294 28.17 20.22 34.78
N PHE A 295 27.85 21.15 33.88
CA PHE A 295 27.21 22.44 34.20
C PHE A 295 25.73 22.51 33.80
N SER A 296 25.18 21.50 33.13
CA SER A 296 23.81 21.47 32.61
C SER A 296 23.37 20.02 32.43
N ARG A 297 22.13 19.64 32.79
CA ARG A 297 21.65 18.27 32.52
C ARG A 297 21.60 18.01 31.01
N GLY A 298 22.32 17.00 30.53
CA GLY A 298 22.38 16.65 29.11
C GLY A 298 23.02 15.28 28.85
N ASN A 299 23.40 15.05 27.59
CA ASN A 299 24.03 13.81 27.17
C ASN A 299 25.48 14.09 26.70
N SER A 300 26.44 13.32 27.21
CA SER A 300 27.87 13.48 26.90
C SER A 300 28.33 12.70 25.65
N TYR A 301 27.42 12.05 24.92
CA TYR A 301 27.73 11.29 23.71
C TYR A 301 27.28 12.03 22.45
N PHE A 302 28.18 12.17 21.48
CA PHE A 302 27.90 12.68 20.13
C PHE A 302 27.95 11.53 19.11
N GLY A 303 27.02 11.52 18.15
CA GLY A 303 27.07 10.68 16.96
C GLY A 303 26.06 11.18 15.93
N LEU A 304 26.41 11.19 14.64
CA LEU A 304 25.62 11.84 13.59
C LEU A 304 24.22 11.23 13.39
N LEU A 305 24.10 9.92 13.54
CA LEU A 305 22.85 9.16 13.37
C LEU A 305 22.29 8.65 14.72
N LYS A 306 22.91 9.04 15.83
CA LYS A 306 22.53 8.62 17.19
C LYS A 306 21.04 8.83 17.49
N ASN A 307 20.51 10.01 17.15
CA ASN A 307 19.10 10.36 17.39
C ASN A 307 18.13 9.60 16.47
N ARG A 308 18.61 8.95 15.40
CA ARG A 308 17.78 8.04 14.59
C ARG A 308 17.65 6.64 15.19
N LYS A 309 18.37 6.29 16.27
CA LYS A 309 18.39 4.95 16.86
C LYS A 309 17.56 4.89 18.15
N GLY A 310 16.67 3.90 18.23
CA GLY A 310 15.66 3.80 19.28
C GLY A 310 14.44 4.66 18.97
N THR A 311 13.72 5.07 20.02
CA THR A 311 12.53 5.91 19.89
C THR A 311 12.93 7.34 19.54
N SER A 312 12.34 7.89 18.47
CA SER A 312 12.48 9.31 18.12
C SER A 312 12.00 10.20 19.27
N VAL A 313 12.66 11.33 19.46
CA VAL A 313 12.12 12.41 20.31
C VAL A 313 10.87 13.01 19.67
N ASP A 314 10.88 13.07 18.34
CA ASP A 314 9.84 13.70 17.53
C ASP A 314 8.58 12.84 17.43
N SER A 315 7.42 13.51 17.50
CA SER A 315 6.11 12.91 17.25
C SER A 315 5.44 13.52 16.02
N LEU A 316 4.89 12.67 15.17
CA LEU A 316 4.03 13.03 14.05
C LEU A 316 2.57 12.80 14.41
N GLN A 317 1.70 13.64 13.86
CA GLN A 317 0.26 13.37 13.72
C GLN A 317 -0.09 13.37 12.24
N ILE A 318 -0.78 12.32 11.77
CA ILE A 318 -1.23 12.16 10.38
C ILE A 318 -2.73 11.86 10.31
N TYR A 319 -3.39 12.21 9.19
CA TYR A 319 -4.76 11.75 8.93
C TYR A 319 -4.82 10.23 8.69
N THR A 320 -5.80 9.57 9.30
CA THR A 320 -6.02 8.11 9.17
C THR A 320 -6.66 7.70 7.83
N GLY A 321 -7.26 8.65 7.12
CA GLY A 321 -8.06 8.40 5.90
C GLY A 321 -9.49 7.95 6.15
N GLU A 322 -9.93 7.90 7.42
CA GLU A 322 -11.27 7.46 7.84
C GLU A 322 -12.37 8.47 7.47
N ASP A 323 -12.06 9.77 7.42
CA ASP A 323 -12.97 10.81 6.94
C ASP A 323 -12.91 10.98 5.41
N ASP A 324 -11.69 11.02 4.86
CA ASP A 324 -11.41 11.21 3.44
C ASP A 324 -10.06 10.61 3.08
N ILE A 325 -10.08 9.52 2.29
CA ILE A 325 -8.88 8.84 1.79
C ILE A 325 -7.92 9.77 1.02
N ARG A 326 -8.39 10.92 0.49
CA ARG A 326 -7.54 11.92 -0.18
C ARG A 326 -6.65 12.72 0.78
N LYS A 327 -6.91 12.64 2.09
CA LYS A 327 -6.08 13.22 3.16
C LYS A 327 -5.09 12.22 3.75
N PHE A 328 -5.25 10.93 3.47
CA PHE A 328 -4.47 9.84 4.03
C PHE A 328 -2.96 10.12 4.08
N SER A 329 -2.32 9.82 5.22
CA SER A 329 -0.88 10.01 5.45
C SER A 329 -0.36 11.46 5.42
N LYS A 330 -1.21 12.47 5.14
CA LYS A 330 -0.81 13.88 5.29
C LYS A 330 -0.63 14.23 6.75
N ILE A 331 0.46 14.94 7.04
CA ILE A 331 0.87 15.37 8.39
C ILE A 331 0.06 16.61 8.79
N THR A 332 -0.52 16.56 9.98
CA THR A 332 -1.27 17.67 10.60
C THR A 332 -0.46 18.37 11.69
N GLN A 333 0.41 17.65 12.39
CA GLN A 333 1.27 18.19 13.44
C GLN A 333 2.64 17.52 13.47
N PHE A 334 3.67 18.33 13.74
CA PHE A 334 5.01 17.89 14.10
C PHE A 334 5.32 18.44 15.49
N ASN A 335 5.62 17.57 16.45
CA ASN A 335 5.84 17.92 17.86
C ASN A 335 4.70 18.77 18.48
N GLY A 336 3.45 18.46 18.11
CA GLY A 336 2.26 19.16 18.58
C GLY A 336 2.02 20.54 17.94
N LYS A 337 2.88 20.98 17.02
CA LYS A 337 2.71 22.22 16.25
C LYS A 337 2.17 21.90 14.84
N PRO A 338 1.16 22.63 14.32
CA PRO A 338 0.69 22.49 12.95
C PRO A 338 1.55 23.24 11.92
N LEU A 339 2.51 24.05 12.40
CA LEU A 339 3.40 24.89 11.62
C LEU A 339 4.76 24.95 12.33
N LEU A 340 5.85 24.98 11.58
CA LEU A 340 7.18 25.26 12.13
C LEU A 340 7.31 26.75 12.53
N ASP A 341 8.34 27.06 13.31
CA ASP A 341 8.71 28.42 13.74
C ASP A 341 10.19 28.74 13.39
N PHE A 342 10.67 28.18 12.28
CA PHE A 342 12.09 28.26 11.86
C PHE A 342 12.33 29.28 10.75
N TRP A 343 11.38 29.42 9.83
CA TRP A 343 11.45 30.24 8.64
C TRP A 343 10.64 31.53 8.80
N THR A 344 10.89 32.53 7.95
CA THR A 344 10.13 33.79 7.98
C THR A 344 8.70 33.62 7.49
N ASP A 345 8.55 32.96 6.34
CA ASP A 345 7.27 32.85 5.62
C ASP A 345 6.50 31.61 6.06
N GLU A 346 5.19 31.76 6.23
CA GLU A 346 4.26 30.68 6.63
C GLU A 346 4.37 29.48 5.70
N GLU A 347 4.37 29.72 4.39
CA GLU A 347 4.52 28.73 3.31
C GLU A 347 5.67 27.73 3.53
N CYS A 348 6.81 28.22 4.03
CA CYS A 348 8.03 27.43 4.21
C CYS A 348 8.10 26.75 5.57
N ASN A 349 7.31 27.24 6.53
CA ASN A 349 7.07 26.56 7.80
C ASN A 349 5.96 25.48 7.70
N ARG A 350 5.26 25.33 6.57
CA ARG A 350 4.22 24.30 6.43
C ARG A 350 4.78 22.89 6.41
N ILE A 351 4.07 22.02 7.11
CA ILE A 351 4.37 20.59 7.30
C ILE A 351 3.37 19.66 6.59
N ASP A 352 2.38 20.24 5.89
CA ASP A 352 1.22 19.63 5.22
C ASP A 352 1.52 18.69 4.03
N GLY A 353 2.75 18.16 3.97
CA GLY A 353 3.10 17.03 3.12
C GLY A 353 2.69 15.70 3.75
N SER A 354 2.95 14.59 3.06
CA SER A 354 2.87 13.26 3.65
C SER A 354 4.18 12.85 4.32
N ASP A 355 4.10 11.81 5.14
CA ASP A 355 5.25 10.97 5.47
C ASP A 355 5.78 10.27 4.18
N PRO A 356 7.10 10.05 4.02
CA PRO A 356 7.65 9.37 2.84
C PRO A 356 7.24 7.90 2.67
N SER A 357 6.65 7.24 3.67
CA SER A 357 6.24 5.83 3.57
C SER A 357 4.93 5.59 2.82
N MET A 358 4.06 6.60 2.71
CA MET A 358 2.73 6.47 2.09
C MET A 358 2.23 7.84 1.59
N PHE A 359 1.73 7.89 0.36
CA PHE A 359 1.16 9.09 -0.26
C PHE A 359 -0.38 8.96 -0.39
N PRO A 360 -1.14 10.07 -0.51
CA PRO A 360 -2.57 10.00 -0.78
C PRO A 360 -2.83 9.45 -2.20
N PRO A 361 -3.62 8.38 -2.37
CA PRO A 361 -3.81 7.69 -3.67
C PRO A 361 -4.19 8.61 -4.84
N HIS A 362 -5.09 9.56 -4.60
CA HIS A 362 -5.60 10.46 -5.62
C HIS A 362 -4.53 11.35 -6.27
N VAL A 363 -3.50 11.76 -5.52
CA VAL A 363 -2.41 12.62 -6.04
C VAL A 363 -1.51 11.83 -7.00
N VAL A 364 -1.34 10.53 -6.72
CA VAL A 364 -0.58 9.61 -7.58
C VAL A 364 -1.35 9.29 -8.86
N GLU A 365 -2.67 9.10 -8.76
CA GLU A 365 -3.59 8.87 -9.89
C GLU A 365 -3.55 10.03 -10.91
N THR A 366 -3.59 11.28 -10.44
CA THR A 366 -3.54 12.48 -11.29
C THR A 366 -2.14 12.87 -11.77
N ARG A 367 -1.09 12.16 -11.32
CA ARG A 367 0.34 12.45 -11.57
C ARG A 367 0.78 13.83 -11.05
N GLU A 368 0.12 14.31 -10.01
CA GLU A 368 0.44 15.58 -9.34
C GLU A 368 1.72 15.50 -8.50
N PRO A 369 2.41 16.63 -8.22
CA PRO A 369 3.63 16.61 -7.40
C PRO A 369 3.36 16.15 -5.96
N LEU A 370 4.03 15.07 -5.55
CA LEU A 370 3.96 14.54 -4.20
C LEU A 370 4.74 15.45 -3.25
N SER A 371 4.06 16.05 -2.28
CA SER A 371 4.70 16.89 -1.26
C SER A 371 5.06 16.05 -0.04
N VAL A 372 6.35 15.91 0.25
CA VAL A 372 6.88 15.06 1.34
C VAL A 372 7.48 15.93 2.44
N PHE A 373 7.13 15.69 3.70
CA PHE A 373 7.81 16.35 4.81
C PHE A 373 9.03 15.52 5.25
N LEU A 374 10.23 16.05 5.07
CA LEU A 374 11.46 15.40 5.52
C LEU A 374 11.88 15.96 6.88
N GLN A 375 11.67 15.17 7.93
CA GLN A 375 12.06 15.52 9.31
C GLN A 375 13.53 15.98 9.38
N VAL A 376 14.45 15.27 8.70
CA VAL A 376 15.90 15.59 8.63
C VAL A 376 16.23 16.92 7.93
N LEU A 377 15.28 17.53 7.22
CA LEU A 377 15.44 18.85 6.62
C LEU A 377 14.58 19.93 7.31
N CYS A 378 13.66 19.53 8.19
CA CYS A 378 12.59 20.37 8.73
C CYS A 378 11.91 21.26 7.67
N ARG A 379 11.58 20.67 6.51
CA ARG A 379 10.81 21.32 5.43
C ARG A 379 10.09 20.32 4.54
N LYS A 380 9.11 20.84 3.79
CA LYS A 380 8.42 20.15 2.69
C LYS A 380 9.33 20.13 1.44
N ILE A 381 9.36 19.00 0.75
CA ILE A 381 10.10 18.76 -0.50
C ILE A 381 9.14 18.17 -1.54
N PRO A 382 9.03 18.76 -2.74
CA PRO A 382 8.22 18.19 -3.82
C PRO A 382 8.99 17.08 -4.56
N LEU A 383 8.27 16.02 -4.91
CA LEU A 383 8.67 15.03 -5.90
C LEU A 383 7.74 15.15 -7.11
N HIS A 384 8.28 15.36 -8.30
CA HIS A 384 7.52 15.46 -9.54
C HIS A 384 7.52 14.13 -10.27
N PHE A 385 6.40 13.79 -10.90
CA PHE A 385 6.31 12.67 -11.83
C PHE A 385 7.34 12.84 -12.95
N GLU A 386 8.12 11.79 -13.20
CA GLU A 386 9.07 11.73 -14.31
C GLU A 386 8.55 10.86 -15.44
N LYS A 387 8.20 9.60 -15.13
CA LYS A 387 7.85 8.57 -16.11
C LYS A 387 7.22 7.35 -15.44
N GLU A 388 6.62 6.49 -16.26
CA GLU A 388 6.20 5.15 -15.86
C GLU A 388 7.41 4.20 -16.00
N VAL A 389 7.53 3.23 -15.10
CA VAL A 389 8.60 2.23 -15.06
C VAL A 389 8.04 0.87 -14.67
N THR A 390 8.53 -0.20 -15.29
CA THR A 390 8.31 -1.56 -14.79
C THR A 390 9.55 -1.95 -13.98
N ILE A 391 9.33 -2.33 -12.72
CA ILE A 391 10.36 -2.75 -11.75
C ILE A 391 10.19 -4.24 -11.43
N TYR A 392 11.27 -4.89 -11.01
CA TYR A 392 11.31 -6.34 -10.75
C TYR A 392 10.74 -7.19 -11.90
N ASP A 393 11.03 -6.77 -13.14
CA ASP A 393 10.59 -7.33 -14.43
C ASP A 393 9.07 -7.35 -14.71
N ASN A 394 8.20 -7.25 -13.70
CA ASN A 394 6.76 -7.42 -13.87
C ASN A 394 5.85 -6.54 -12.99
N ILE A 395 6.36 -5.51 -12.29
CA ILE A 395 5.54 -4.61 -11.45
C ILE A 395 5.58 -3.18 -12.01
N ASP A 396 4.43 -2.64 -12.43
CA ASP A 396 4.33 -1.27 -12.93
C ASP A 396 4.27 -0.24 -11.80
N ALA A 397 5.11 0.79 -11.89
CA ALA A 397 5.25 1.86 -10.92
C ALA A 397 5.40 3.23 -11.60
N LEU A 398 5.09 4.29 -10.87
CA LEU A 398 5.26 5.67 -11.32
C LEU A 398 6.51 6.25 -10.66
N ARG A 399 7.52 6.64 -11.46
CA ARG A 399 8.75 7.25 -10.94
C ARG A 399 8.51 8.73 -10.64
N TYR A 400 8.71 9.10 -9.39
CA TYR A 400 8.73 10.48 -8.92
C TYR A 400 10.15 10.86 -8.48
N ARG A 401 10.59 12.10 -8.76
CA ARG A 401 11.92 12.58 -8.36
C ARG A 401 11.93 14.02 -7.88
N THR A 402 12.94 14.37 -7.09
CA THR A 402 13.18 15.76 -6.69
C THR A 402 13.55 16.64 -7.89
N PRO A 403 13.11 17.92 -7.94
CA PRO A 403 13.67 18.93 -8.84
C PRO A 403 15.17 19.09 -8.62
N LEU A 404 15.92 19.36 -9.69
CA LEU A 404 17.37 19.58 -9.59
C LEU A 404 17.70 20.87 -8.82
N ASN A 405 16.88 21.92 -8.96
CA ASN A 405 17.01 23.19 -8.25
C ASN A 405 16.28 23.21 -6.89
N VAL A 406 15.89 22.06 -6.30
CA VAL A 406 15.17 22.04 -5.02
C VAL A 406 16.00 22.64 -3.86
N PHE A 407 17.31 22.50 -3.93
CA PHE A 407 18.29 23.14 -3.04
C PHE A 407 18.97 24.37 -3.68
N GLY A 408 18.42 24.90 -4.77
CA GLY A 408 18.93 26.10 -5.44
C GLY A 408 18.78 27.36 -4.59
N ASN A 409 19.68 28.31 -4.79
CA ASN A 409 19.60 29.66 -4.27
C ASN A 409 18.29 30.35 -4.76
N PRO A 410 17.73 31.33 -4.03
CA PRO A 410 16.56 32.10 -4.47
C PRO A 410 16.64 32.68 -5.90
N GLU A 411 17.84 32.96 -6.41
CA GLU A 411 18.03 33.38 -7.81
C GLU A 411 17.70 32.26 -8.83
N ASP A 412 18.03 31.01 -8.52
CA ASP A 412 17.74 29.82 -9.35
C ASP A 412 16.35 29.20 -9.05
N ASN A 413 15.82 29.46 -7.85
CA ASN A 413 14.54 28.93 -7.38
C ASN A 413 13.87 29.92 -6.41
N PRO A 414 13.03 30.86 -6.91
CA PRO A 414 12.39 31.88 -6.09
C PRO A 414 11.56 31.35 -4.91
N ASN A 415 11.05 30.11 -5.00
CA ASN A 415 10.32 29.47 -3.90
C ASN A 415 11.20 29.21 -2.67
N ASN A 416 12.54 29.26 -2.80
CA ASN A 416 13.46 29.10 -1.69
C ASN A 416 13.79 30.41 -0.93
N THR A 417 13.24 31.57 -1.33
CA THR A 417 13.55 32.89 -0.73
C THR A 417 13.45 32.90 0.79
N CYS A 418 12.36 32.37 1.33
CA CYS A 418 12.07 32.22 2.76
C CYS A 418 13.16 31.49 3.57
N TYR A 419 13.85 30.50 2.99
CA TYR A 419 14.89 29.73 3.66
C TYR A 419 16.19 30.52 3.85
N CYS A 420 16.33 31.66 3.16
CA CYS A 420 17.50 32.54 3.24
C CYS A 420 17.26 33.87 3.97
N GLN A 421 16.01 34.36 4.11
CA GLN A 421 15.72 35.68 4.71
C GLN A 421 16.27 35.85 6.15
N ASN A 422 16.24 34.80 6.97
CA ASN A 422 16.76 34.81 8.35
C ASN A 422 18.28 34.57 8.47
N THR A 423 19.02 34.58 7.35
CA THR A 423 20.46 34.27 7.33
C THR A 423 21.30 35.49 6.96
N LYS A 424 22.48 35.67 7.59
CA LYS A 424 23.43 36.74 7.22
C LYS A 424 24.00 36.56 5.81
N ARG A 425 23.97 35.34 5.29
CA ARG A 425 24.47 34.94 3.97
C ARG A 425 23.63 33.75 3.51
N CYS A 426 22.89 33.92 2.41
CA CYS A 426 22.31 32.80 1.68
C CYS A 426 23.44 31.96 1.08
N MET A 427 23.31 30.64 1.13
CA MET A 427 24.37 29.75 0.64
C MET A 427 24.32 29.59 -0.88
N PRO A 428 25.42 29.14 -1.53
CA PRO A 428 25.40 28.79 -2.93
C PRO A 428 24.40 27.65 -3.21
N SER A 429 23.91 27.56 -4.45
CA SER A 429 22.97 26.52 -4.88
C SER A 429 23.49 25.11 -4.59
N GLY A 430 22.63 24.22 -4.10
CA GLY A 430 22.93 22.81 -3.81
C GLY A 430 23.04 22.46 -2.32
N VAL A 431 23.15 23.45 -1.43
CA VAL A 431 23.15 23.27 0.03
C VAL A 431 22.03 24.08 0.67
N ILE A 432 21.32 23.51 1.64
CA ILE A 432 20.33 24.24 2.43
C ILE A 432 20.77 24.39 3.87
N ASN A 433 20.35 25.46 4.53
CA ASN A 433 20.51 25.60 5.96
C ASN A 433 19.50 24.69 6.68
N ALA A 434 19.94 23.87 7.65
CA ALA A 434 19.06 23.14 8.55
C ALA A 434 19.36 23.43 10.04
N THR A 435 20.10 24.51 10.34
CA THR A 435 20.62 24.82 11.68
C THR A 435 19.55 24.79 12.79
N LYS A 436 18.34 25.29 12.51
CA LYS A 436 17.21 25.26 13.47
C LYS A 436 16.61 23.87 13.71
N CYS A 437 16.79 22.94 12.78
CA CYS A 437 16.37 21.54 12.89
C CYS A 437 17.29 20.73 13.82
N TYR A 438 18.53 21.20 14.07
CA TYR A 438 19.59 20.46 14.74
C TYR A 438 20.13 21.20 15.99
N ASP A 439 19.24 21.73 16.84
CA ASP A 439 19.59 22.42 18.10
C ASP A 439 20.65 23.54 17.93
N ASP A 440 20.49 24.36 16.89
CA ASP A 440 21.43 25.42 16.48
C ASP A 440 22.83 24.95 16.03
N ALA A 441 23.07 23.64 15.84
CA ALA A 441 24.28 23.14 15.19
C ALA A 441 24.29 23.48 13.69
N PRO A 442 25.41 23.94 13.10
CA PRO A 442 25.47 24.43 11.72
C PRO A 442 25.49 23.28 10.69
N ILE A 443 24.40 22.51 10.63
CA ILE A 443 24.18 21.41 9.70
C ILE A 443 23.53 21.94 8.41
N TYR A 444 24.13 21.58 7.27
CA TYR A 444 23.73 22.04 5.94
C TYR A 444 23.53 20.84 5.00
N PRO A 445 22.31 20.31 4.85
CA PRO A 445 22.04 19.20 3.96
C PRO A 445 22.22 19.53 2.47
N SER A 446 22.59 18.53 1.67
CA SER A 446 22.67 18.58 0.20
C SER A 446 22.31 17.22 -0.42
N PHE A 447 22.34 17.10 -1.74
CA PHE A 447 22.48 15.79 -2.37
C PHE A 447 23.93 15.24 -2.20
N PRO A 448 24.14 13.92 -2.33
CA PRO A 448 25.47 13.30 -2.30
C PRO A 448 26.44 13.90 -3.32
N HIS A 449 27.70 14.05 -2.90
CA HIS A 449 28.79 14.73 -3.61
C HIS A 449 28.40 16.11 -4.15
N PHE A 450 27.51 16.82 -3.44
CA PHE A 450 26.95 18.11 -3.87
C PHE A 450 26.34 18.08 -5.27
N PHE A 451 25.71 16.96 -5.66
CA PHE A 451 24.95 16.87 -6.90
C PHE A 451 23.92 18.02 -7.00
N SER A 452 23.78 18.55 -8.23
CA SER A 452 23.07 19.79 -8.59
C SER A 452 23.52 21.08 -7.87
N GLY A 453 24.63 21.06 -7.14
CA GLY A 453 25.21 22.22 -6.48
C GLY A 453 26.25 22.99 -7.29
N ASP A 454 26.48 24.23 -6.87
CA ASP A 454 27.51 25.12 -7.43
C ASP A 454 28.92 24.54 -7.18
N PRO A 455 29.75 24.38 -8.23
CA PRO A 455 31.14 23.97 -8.11
C PRO A 455 31.97 24.74 -7.07
N ILE A 456 31.61 25.98 -6.74
CA ILE A 456 32.29 26.78 -5.70
C ILE A 456 32.29 26.09 -4.32
N ILE A 457 31.30 25.23 -4.03
CA ILE A 457 31.16 24.51 -2.75
C ILE A 457 32.28 23.48 -2.58
N TYR A 458 32.66 22.80 -3.67
CA TYR A 458 33.60 21.68 -3.65
C TYR A 458 34.89 21.92 -4.46
N LYS A 459 35.11 23.13 -5.00
CA LYS A 459 36.31 23.52 -5.76
C LYS A 459 37.64 23.16 -5.07
N ASP A 460 37.67 23.27 -3.74
CA ASP A 460 38.86 23.07 -2.90
C ASP A 460 39.03 21.60 -2.47
N PHE A 461 38.09 20.74 -2.84
CA PHE A 461 38.09 19.31 -2.56
C PHE A 461 38.53 18.50 -3.78
N GLU A 462 39.11 17.34 -3.51
CA GLU A 462 39.45 16.27 -4.45
C GLU A 462 38.79 14.99 -3.94
N GLY A 463 38.12 14.24 -4.83
CA GLY A 463 37.30 13.07 -4.47
C GLY A 463 35.78 13.34 -4.34
N ILE A 464 35.33 14.57 -4.61
CA ILE A 464 33.91 14.88 -4.81
C ILE A 464 33.55 14.70 -6.29
N GLU A 465 32.65 13.76 -6.60
CA GLU A 465 32.26 13.43 -7.97
C GLU A 465 30.73 13.47 -8.17
N PRO A 466 30.13 14.63 -8.51
CA PRO A 466 28.68 14.75 -8.65
C PRO A 466 28.16 13.95 -9.86
N LYS A 467 27.38 12.88 -9.62
CA LYS A 467 26.81 11.99 -10.66
C LYS A 467 25.32 11.80 -10.45
N GLN A 468 24.49 12.15 -11.44
CA GLN A 468 23.03 12.08 -11.33
C GLN A 468 22.53 10.67 -11.01
N GLU A 469 22.99 9.66 -11.76
CA GLU A 469 22.60 8.24 -11.61
C GLU A 469 22.73 7.75 -10.15
N LEU A 470 23.82 8.15 -9.48
CA LEU A 470 24.18 7.71 -8.14
C LEU A 470 23.61 8.59 -7.03
N HIS A 471 23.38 9.88 -7.28
CA HIS A 471 23.14 10.88 -6.22
C HIS A 471 21.75 11.54 -6.27
N GLN A 472 20.97 11.31 -7.34
CA GLN A 472 19.60 11.81 -7.43
C GLN A 472 18.64 11.02 -6.53
N THR A 473 17.77 11.72 -5.80
CA THR A 473 16.66 11.12 -5.04
C THR A 473 15.44 10.89 -5.93
N TYR A 474 14.92 9.66 -5.90
CA TYR A 474 13.70 9.25 -6.58
C TYR A 474 12.95 8.15 -5.80
N ALA A 475 11.66 8.01 -6.07
CA ALA A 475 10.79 6.96 -5.54
C ALA A 475 9.92 6.40 -6.65
N ASP A 476 9.82 5.08 -6.74
CA ASP A 476 8.94 4.35 -7.66
C ASP A 476 7.69 3.94 -6.89
N VAL A 477 6.59 4.65 -7.15
CA VAL A 477 5.35 4.62 -6.35
C VAL A 477 4.30 3.73 -7.00
N HIS A 478 3.63 2.88 -6.21
CA HIS A 478 2.55 2.02 -6.68
C HIS A 478 1.39 2.87 -7.22
N PRO A 479 0.90 2.68 -8.46
CA PRO A 479 -0.07 3.57 -9.10
C PRO A 479 -1.42 3.64 -8.37
N ARG A 480 -1.96 2.50 -7.92
CA ARG A 480 -3.21 2.44 -7.12
C ARG A 480 -3.03 2.81 -5.65
N PHE A 481 -2.12 2.14 -4.94
CA PHE A 481 -2.03 2.22 -3.47
C PHE A 481 -1.09 3.31 -2.93
N ALA A 482 -0.33 3.97 -3.80
CA ALA A 482 0.47 5.15 -3.47
C ALA A 482 1.51 4.99 -2.34
N PHE A 483 2.00 3.77 -2.10
CA PHE A 483 3.23 3.53 -1.34
C PHE A 483 4.44 3.41 -2.27
N PRO A 484 5.66 3.80 -1.84
CA PRO A 484 6.88 3.55 -2.61
C PRO A 484 7.22 2.05 -2.57
N ILE A 485 7.35 1.44 -3.74
CA ILE A 485 7.76 0.03 -3.89
C ILE A 485 9.28 -0.06 -3.91
N SER A 486 9.91 0.83 -4.70
CA SER A 486 11.36 0.91 -4.85
C SER A 486 11.81 2.36 -4.92
N GLY A 487 13.12 2.59 -5.02
CA GLY A 487 13.71 3.92 -5.10
C GLY A 487 14.90 4.10 -4.17
N ALA A 488 15.41 5.33 -4.15
CA ALA A 488 16.54 5.72 -3.35
C ALA A 488 16.33 7.12 -2.78
N SER A 489 16.14 7.20 -1.46
CA SER A 489 16.12 8.47 -0.72
C SER A 489 17.56 8.80 -0.30
N ARG A 490 18.15 9.82 -0.94
CA ARG A 490 19.59 10.13 -0.85
C ARG A 490 19.81 11.54 -0.28
N ILE A 491 20.59 11.63 0.78
CA ILE A 491 20.88 12.91 1.43
C ILE A 491 22.28 12.94 2.03
N GLN A 492 22.96 14.06 1.86
CA GLN A 492 24.28 14.33 2.43
C GLN A 492 24.16 15.32 3.58
N ILE A 493 24.88 15.03 4.66
CA ILE A 493 24.96 15.86 5.86
C ILE A 493 26.32 16.55 5.84
N ASN A 494 26.31 17.88 5.80
CA ASN A 494 27.51 18.72 5.84
C ASN A 494 27.50 19.64 7.06
N LEU A 495 28.67 20.18 7.39
CA LEU A 495 28.85 21.20 8.41
C LEU A 495 29.33 22.50 7.76
N ALA A 496 28.67 23.63 8.01
CA ALA A 496 29.24 24.93 7.65
C ALA A 496 30.24 25.37 8.73
N LEU A 497 31.47 25.67 8.32
CA LEU A 497 32.50 26.16 9.23
C LEU A 497 32.25 27.62 9.60
N HIS A 498 31.98 27.89 10.89
CA HIS A 498 32.06 29.24 11.47
C HIS A 498 33.47 29.48 12.03
N LYS A 499 34.27 30.35 11.41
CA LYS A 499 35.68 30.60 11.71
C LYS A 499 35.88 31.59 12.87
N GLY A 500 35.17 31.34 13.97
CA GLY A 500 35.28 32.11 15.21
C GLY A 500 36.64 31.99 15.90
N GLU A 501 36.87 32.81 16.93
CA GLU A 501 38.12 32.89 17.69
C GLU A 501 38.58 31.53 18.25
N LEU A 502 37.63 30.67 18.66
CA LEU A 502 37.89 29.33 19.19
C LEU A 502 38.73 28.48 18.21
N VAL A 503 38.27 28.41 16.96
CA VAL A 503 38.77 27.48 15.94
C VAL A 503 39.79 28.11 14.99
N ARG A 504 39.82 29.43 14.84
CA ARG A 504 40.64 30.18 13.85
C ARG A 504 42.08 29.67 13.71
N ASP A 505 42.75 29.36 14.83
CA ASP A 505 44.15 28.88 14.84
C ASP A 505 44.31 27.41 14.42
N LYS A 506 43.24 26.62 14.47
CA LYS A 506 43.18 25.20 14.10
C LYS A 506 42.71 24.98 12.66
N VAL A 507 42.03 25.97 12.06
CA VAL A 507 41.49 25.94 10.70
C VAL A 507 41.99 27.11 9.83
N LYS A 508 43.24 27.56 10.07
CA LYS A 508 43.78 28.83 9.51
C LYS A 508 43.54 29.02 8.02
N ARG A 509 43.67 27.96 7.23
CA ARG A 509 43.50 27.97 5.77
C ARG A 509 42.06 27.89 5.27
N LEU A 510 41.15 27.25 6.02
CA LEU A 510 39.74 27.15 5.60
C LEU A 510 39.07 28.52 5.67
N GLU A 511 38.17 28.83 4.74
CA GLU A 511 37.43 30.09 4.74
C GLU A 511 36.24 30.03 5.70
N ASP A 512 35.71 31.21 6.07
CA ASP A 512 34.47 31.27 6.83
C ASP A 512 33.28 30.91 5.92
N GLY A 513 32.43 29.99 6.38
CA GLY A 513 31.36 29.41 5.58
C GLY A 513 31.77 28.23 4.68
N THR A 514 33.01 27.72 4.75
CA THR A 514 33.39 26.49 4.02
C THR A 514 32.48 25.33 4.45
N ILE A 515 31.89 24.63 3.48
CA ILE A 515 31.07 23.45 3.72
C ILE A 515 31.95 22.21 3.81
N LEU A 516 31.98 21.57 4.97
CA LEU A 516 32.69 20.32 5.23
C LEU A 516 31.73 19.14 5.09
N PRO A 517 31.86 18.29 4.04
CA PRO A 517 31.05 17.07 3.94
C PRO A 517 31.40 16.09 5.07
N LEU A 518 30.39 15.48 5.68
CA LEU A 518 30.56 14.56 6.82
C LEU A 518 30.25 13.12 6.39
N ILE A 519 28.99 12.89 6.04
CA ILE A 519 28.45 11.61 5.59
C ILE A 519 27.38 11.86 4.54
N TRP A 520 27.09 10.87 3.71
CA TRP A 520 25.81 10.78 3.02
C TRP A 520 25.15 9.43 3.28
N ILE A 521 23.82 9.42 3.17
CA ILE A 521 23.00 8.22 3.39
C ILE A 521 22.08 8.00 2.20
N GLU A 522 21.88 6.72 1.89
CA GLU A 522 20.86 6.23 0.97
C GLU A 522 19.94 5.28 1.75
N ILE A 523 18.63 5.50 1.65
CA ILE A 523 17.61 4.58 2.14
C ILE A 523 16.94 3.95 0.93
N THR A 524 17.00 2.62 0.82
CA THR A 524 16.30 1.81 -0.21
C THR A 524 15.37 0.80 0.43
N SER A 525 14.49 0.19 -0.37
CA SER A 525 13.80 -1.05 0.00
C SER A 525 14.79 -2.13 0.42
N GLY A 526 14.32 -3.09 1.22
CA GLY A 526 15.04 -4.33 1.53
C GLY A 526 15.06 -5.32 0.36
N ASP A 527 15.51 -6.54 0.64
CA ASP A 527 15.32 -7.66 -0.29
C ASP A 527 13.87 -8.16 -0.16
N PHE A 528 13.06 -7.97 -1.21
CA PHE A 528 11.75 -8.62 -1.26
C PHE A 528 11.90 -10.11 -1.58
N THR A 529 11.25 -10.96 -0.77
CA THR A 529 11.14 -12.39 -1.08
C THR A 529 10.24 -12.60 -2.29
N PRO A 530 10.33 -13.74 -3.01
CA PRO A 530 9.40 -14.07 -4.09
C PRO A 530 7.94 -13.93 -3.66
N GLU A 531 7.59 -14.36 -2.45
CA GLU A 531 6.26 -14.22 -1.85
C GLU A 531 5.76 -12.76 -1.83
N ILE A 532 6.64 -11.79 -1.55
CA ILE A 532 6.31 -10.36 -1.55
C ILE A 532 6.13 -9.86 -2.98
N LEU A 533 7.03 -10.25 -3.89
CA LEU A 533 6.93 -9.88 -5.30
C LEU A 533 5.65 -10.44 -5.95
N ASP A 534 5.29 -11.70 -5.65
CA ASP A 534 4.03 -12.32 -6.07
C ASP A 534 2.81 -11.58 -5.51
N THR A 535 2.88 -11.14 -4.25
CA THR A 535 1.81 -10.35 -3.61
C THR A 535 1.67 -8.96 -4.26
N LEU A 536 2.79 -8.28 -4.55
CA LEU A 536 2.81 -6.99 -5.25
C LEU A 536 2.35 -7.13 -6.71
N TYR A 537 2.71 -8.22 -7.39
CA TYR A 537 2.24 -8.54 -8.73
C TYR A 537 0.73 -8.78 -8.74
N ALA A 538 0.22 -9.58 -7.80
CA ALA A 538 -1.22 -9.83 -7.64
C ALA A 538 -2.01 -8.55 -7.29
N SER A 539 -1.46 -7.66 -6.47
CA SER A 539 -2.10 -6.36 -6.16
C SER A 539 -2.06 -5.38 -7.32
N THR A 540 -1.03 -5.43 -8.17
CA THR A 540 -0.89 -4.59 -9.35
C THR A 540 -1.76 -5.09 -10.50
N PHE A 541 -1.58 -6.34 -10.93
CA PHE A 541 -2.24 -6.92 -12.12
C PHE A 541 -3.53 -7.66 -11.79
N GLY A 542 -3.56 -8.46 -10.73
CA GLY A 542 -4.72 -9.27 -10.36
C GLY A 542 -5.96 -8.42 -10.06
N LEU A 543 -5.80 -7.34 -9.29
CA LEU A 543 -6.90 -6.40 -9.02
C LEU A 543 -7.37 -5.66 -10.29
N ASN A 544 -6.45 -5.24 -11.17
CA ASN A 544 -6.82 -4.66 -12.47
C ASN A 544 -7.58 -5.66 -13.35
N LEU A 545 -7.14 -6.93 -13.40
CA LEU A 545 -7.83 -7.98 -14.15
C LEU A 545 -9.23 -8.25 -13.59
N ILE A 546 -9.40 -8.27 -12.27
CA ILE A 546 -10.71 -8.39 -11.61
C ILE A 546 -11.60 -7.19 -11.96
N GLU A 547 -11.07 -5.96 -11.88
CA GLU A 547 -11.80 -4.75 -12.24
C GLU A 547 -12.28 -4.76 -13.70
N TYR A 548 -11.40 -5.09 -14.65
CA TYR A 548 -11.76 -5.21 -16.07
C TYR A 548 -12.74 -6.36 -16.31
N SER A 549 -12.56 -7.51 -15.65
CA SER A 549 -13.49 -8.64 -15.76
C SER A 549 -14.88 -8.28 -15.25
N LEU A 550 -14.99 -7.52 -14.16
CA LEU A 550 -16.27 -7.01 -13.65
C LEU A 550 -16.86 -5.94 -14.58
N LYS A 551 -16.06 -4.99 -15.09
CA LYS A 551 -16.50 -3.94 -16.04
C LYS A 551 -17.05 -4.52 -17.35
N TYR A 552 -16.28 -5.38 -18.01
CA TYR A 552 -16.68 -5.96 -19.30
C TYR A 552 -17.66 -7.13 -19.14
N GLY A 553 -17.56 -7.91 -18.06
CA GLY A 553 -18.51 -8.99 -17.75
C GLY A 553 -19.91 -8.48 -17.45
N THR A 554 -20.08 -7.43 -16.64
CA THR A 554 -21.40 -6.82 -16.38
C THR A 554 -21.99 -6.18 -17.64
N LEU A 555 -21.16 -5.57 -18.49
CA LEU A 555 -21.56 -5.04 -19.80
C LEU A 555 -22.06 -6.17 -20.72
N LEU A 556 -21.30 -7.25 -20.89
CA LEU A 556 -21.68 -8.39 -21.71
C LEU A 556 -22.96 -9.04 -21.20
N MET A 557 -23.07 -9.29 -19.89
CA MET A 557 -24.27 -9.87 -19.28
C MET A 557 -25.51 -8.99 -19.47
N SER A 558 -25.37 -7.66 -19.43
CA SER A 558 -26.47 -6.72 -19.70
C SER A 558 -26.92 -6.78 -21.17
N ILE A 559 -25.98 -6.83 -22.12
CA ILE A 559 -26.30 -6.94 -23.56
C ILE A 559 -26.96 -8.28 -23.87
N VAL A 560 -26.43 -9.39 -23.33
CA VAL A 560 -26.95 -10.74 -23.58
C VAL A 560 -28.33 -10.92 -22.95
N SER A 561 -28.52 -10.51 -21.69
CA SER A 561 -29.82 -10.60 -21.03
C SER A 561 -30.87 -9.71 -21.69
N PHE A 562 -30.54 -8.48 -22.08
CA PHE A 562 -31.43 -7.62 -22.88
C PHE A 562 -31.82 -8.27 -24.22
N SER A 563 -30.84 -8.81 -24.96
CA SER A 563 -31.08 -9.48 -26.25
C SER A 563 -31.99 -10.69 -26.10
N LEU A 564 -31.81 -11.50 -25.05
CA LEU A 564 -32.65 -12.66 -24.75
C LEU A 564 -34.06 -12.26 -24.31
N ILE A 565 -34.23 -11.16 -23.56
CA ILE A 565 -35.54 -10.59 -23.22
C ILE A 565 -36.28 -10.15 -24.49
N VAL A 566 -35.62 -9.40 -25.39
CA VAL A 566 -36.20 -8.96 -26.67
C VAL A 566 -36.55 -10.15 -27.55
N ALA A 567 -35.67 -11.15 -27.67
CA ALA A 567 -35.92 -12.37 -28.43
C ALA A 567 -37.08 -13.20 -27.83
N GLY A 568 -37.19 -13.27 -26.51
CA GLY A 568 -38.29 -13.96 -25.82
C GLY A 568 -39.64 -13.26 -25.98
N PHE A 569 -39.67 -11.92 -25.92
CA PHE A 569 -40.88 -11.15 -26.26
C PHE A 569 -41.26 -11.29 -27.73
N TYR A 570 -40.30 -11.26 -28.65
CA TYR A 570 -40.54 -11.49 -30.08
C TYR A 570 -41.09 -12.90 -30.35
N TYR A 571 -40.53 -13.93 -29.69
CA TYR A 571 -41.03 -15.30 -29.75
C TYR A 571 -42.46 -15.42 -29.21
N LEU A 572 -42.77 -14.81 -28.07
CA LEU A 572 -44.13 -14.79 -27.53
C LEU A 572 -45.11 -14.05 -28.45
N ALA A 573 -44.72 -12.92 -29.04
CA ALA A 573 -45.53 -12.17 -29.98
C ALA A 573 -45.85 -12.99 -31.24
N LYS A 574 -44.83 -13.50 -31.93
CA LYS A 574 -44.97 -14.35 -33.12
C LYS A 574 -45.83 -15.59 -32.83
N ARG A 575 -45.59 -16.26 -31.70
CA ARG A 575 -46.37 -17.45 -31.32
C ARG A 575 -47.84 -17.11 -31.05
N ARG A 576 -48.14 -15.92 -30.52
CA ARG A 576 -49.51 -15.42 -30.34
C ARG A 576 -50.22 -15.17 -31.68
N GLU A 577 -49.52 -14.63 -32.67
CA GLU A 577 -50.01 -14.47 -34.05
C GLU A 577 -50.31 -15.83 -34.70
N GLU A 578 -49.41 -16.82 -34.55
CA GLU A 578 -49.62 -18.19 -35.05
C GLU A 578 -50.88 -18.84 -34.43
N TYR A 579 -51.14 -18.63 -33.13
CA TYR A 579 -52.37 -19.10 -32.49
C TYR A 579 -53.62 -18.36 -32.97
N GLN A 580 -53.56 -17.03 -33.18
CA GLN A 580 -54.69 -16.28 -33.73
C GLN A 580 -55.04 -16.75 -35.14
N MET A 581 -54.06 -16.89 -36.04
CA MET A 581 -54.28 -17.46 -37.38
C MET A 581 -54.84 -18.89 -37.34
N LYS A 582 -54.45 -19.70 -36.34
CA LYS A 582 -54.96 -21.07 -36.19
C LYS A 582 -56.41 -21.09 -35.70
N ASN A 583 -56.76 -20.26 -34.72
CA ASN A 583 -58.14 -20.13 -34.24
C ASN A 583 -59.06 -19.52 -35.29
N GLU A 584 -58.61 -18.53 -36.06
CA GLU A 584 -59.36 -17.95 -37.17
C GLU A 584 -59.63 -18.99 -38.27
N LYS A 585 -58.63 -19.82 -38.61
CA LYS A 585 -58.81 -20.96 -39.53
C LYS A 585 -59.84 -21.97 -39.00
N ILE A 586 -59.78 -22.34 -37.71
CA ILE A 586 -60.74 -23.25 -37.08
C ILE A 586 -62.16 -22.66 -37.13
N LEU A 587 -62.32 -21.41 -36.69
CA LEU A 587 -63.61 -20.69 -36.71
C LEU A 587 -64.19 -20.60 -38.14
N SER A 588 -63.35 -20.33 -39.14
CA SER A 588 -63.76 -20.31 -40.55
C SER A 588 -64.20 -21.67 -41.08
N ALA A 589 -63.61 -22.77 -40.57
CA ALA A 589 -63.98 -24.13 -40.93
C ALA A 589 -65.30 -24.54 -40.25
N GLU A 590 -65.52 -24.15 -38.99
CA GLU A 590 -66.79 -24.36 -38.29
C GLU A 590 -67.95 -23.58 -38.93
N LEU A 591 -67.71 -22.31 -39.31
CA LEU A 591 -68.68 -21.50 -40.06
C LEU A 591 -69.07 -22.17 -41.40
N ARG A 592 -68.11 -22.66 -42.18
CA ARG A 592 -68.37 -23.42 -43.41
C ARG A 592 -69.11 -24.73 -43.15
N ALA A 593 -68.82 -25.41 -42.03
CA ALA A 593 -69.52 -26.63 -41.64
C ALA A 593 -70.97 -26.37 -41.20
N LEU A 594 -71.27 -25.23 -40.59
CA LEU A 594 -72.64 -24.79 -40.28
C LEU A 594 -73.40 -24.40 -41.55
N GLN A 595 -72.75 -23.65 -42.44
CA GLN A 595 -73.34 -23.20 -43.71
C GLN A 595 -73.68 -24.36 -44.66
N ASN A 596 -72.93 -25.47 -44.58
CA ASN A 596 -73.24 -26.72 -45.29
C ASN A 596 -74.35 -27.56 -44.62
N VAL A 597 -74.68 -27.33 -43.34
CA VAL A 597 -75.78 -28.03 -42.65
C VAL A 597 -77.13 -27.39 -43.00
N ASP A 598 -77.21 -26.05 -43.06
CA ASP A 598 -78.44 -25.34 -43.47
C ASP A 598 -78.85 -25.59 -44.94
N LEU A 599 -77.99 -26.20 -45.74
CA LEU A 599 -78.29 -26.60 -47.13
C LEU A 599 -78.94 -27.99 -47.27
N THR A 600 -79.23 -28.71 -46.19
CA THR A 600 -79.79 -30.09 -46.27
C THR A 600 -81.06 -30.40 -45.49
N THR A 601 -81.62 -29.50 -44.66
CA THR A 601 -82.93 -29.76 -44.00
C THR A 601 -83.80 -28.53 -43.79
N ALA A 602 -84.66 -28.20 -44.77
CA ALA A 602 -85.87 -27.39 -44.56
C ALA A 602 -86.93 -27.53 -45.69
N SER A 603 -87.31 -28.75 -46.05
CA SER A 603 -88.49 -28.98 -46.90
C SER A 603 -89.78 -28.76 -46.09
N LEU A 604 -90.23 -27.50 -45.97
CA LEU A 604 -91.42 -27.14 -45.19
C LEU A 604 -92.29 -26.09 -45.90
N SER A 605 -92.84 -26.48 -47.04
CA SER A 605 -93.91 -25.74 -47.73
C SER A 605 -94.93 -26.68 -48.39
N GLN A 606 -95.46 -27.65 -47.65
CA GLN A 606 -96.78 -28.23 -47.95
C GLN A 606 -97.85 -27.44 -47.19
N LEU A 607 -98.20 -26.28 -47.75
CA LEU A 607 -99.45 -25.61 -47.45
C LEU A 607 -100.48 -25.97 -48.52
N GLN A 608 -101.55 -26.62 -48.08
CA GLN A 608 -102.93 -26.47 -48.58
C GLN A 608 -103.14 -26.38 -50.10
N GLN A 609 -103.63 -27.48 -50.68
CA GLN A 609 -104.73 -27.38 -51.65
C GLN A 609 -105.70 -28.57 -51.51
N GLN A 610 -106.95 -28.26 -51.10
CA GLN A 610 -108.21 -28.96 -51.42
C GLN A 610 -108.28 -30.49 -51.17
N GLN A 611 -109.14 -31.04 -50.32
CA GLN A 611 -110.61 -30.90 -50.31
C GLN A 611 -111.24 -31.76 -49.18
N ALA A 612 -112.50 -31.44 -48.82
CA ALA A 612 -113.47 -32.23 -48.01
C ALA A 612 -113.13 -32.50 -46.53
#